data_AF-U3TVG8-F1
#
_entry.id   AF-U3TVG8-F1
#
_cell.length_a   1.000
_cell.length_b   1.000
_cell.length_c   1.000
_cell.angle_alpha   90.00
_cell.angle_beta   90.00
_cell.angle_gamma   90.00
#
_symmetry.space_group_name_H-M   'P 1'
#
loop_
_entity.id
_entity.type
_entity.pdbx_description
1 polymer ?
#
loop_
_entity_poly.entity_id
_entity_poly.type
_entity_poly.pdbx_seq_one_letter_code
_entity_poly.pdbx_strand_id
1 'polypeptide(L)'
;MHYGYMELIVDCVQRSLANHHPQPSLLHGDLWPANCAGSASGPWLFDPACYWGDRECDLAMLNYYADLPRQIYEGYHAVWPLPEGFSQRQPVYQLYYC
;
A
#
# COMPACT_ATOMS: atom_id res chain seq x y z
N MET A 1 -10.62 10.13 25.08
CA MET A 1 -9.36 9.94 24.35
C MET A 1 -9.17 11.16 23.47
N HIS A 2 -8.07 11.90 23.63
CA HIS A 2 -7.68 12.92 22.66
C HIS A 2 -6.87 12.18 21.59
N TYR A 3 -7.54 11.73 20.53
CA TYR A 3 -6.82 11.39 19.29
C TYR A 3 -6.06 12.67 18.90
N GLY A 4 -4.80 12.56 18.48
CA GLY A 4 -3.91 13.71 18.29
C GLY A 4 -4.47 14.80 17.37
N TYR A 5 -3.69 15.85 17.11
CA TYR A 5 -4.11 16.99 16.31
C TYR A 5 -4.48 16.58 14.87
N MET A 6 -5.76 16.27 14.61
CA MET A 6 -6.26 15.80 13.30
C MET A 6 -5.89 16.76 12.17
N GLU A 7 -6.01 18.07 12.41
CA GLU A 7 -5.62 19.09 11.44
C GLU A 7 -4.14 18.96 11.05
N LEU A 8 -3.26 18.74 12.02
CA LEU A 8 -1.83 18.53 11.76
C LEU A 8 -1.59 17.26 10.93
N ILE A 9 -2.31 16.17 11.19
CA ILE A 9 -2.18 14.93 10.42
C ILE A 9 -2.62 15.17 8.98
N VAL A 10 -3.79 15.80 8.78
CA VAL A 10 -4.30 16.13 7.45
C VAL A 10 -3.33 17.02 6.69
N ASP A 11 -2.80 18.07 7.32
CA ASP A 11 -1.80 18.98 6.72
C ASP A 11 -0.50 18.25 6.34
N CYS A 12 -0.06 17.30 7.17
CA CYS A 12 1.12 16.48 6.87
C CYS A 12 0.87 15.53 5.69
N VAL A 13 -0.28 14.87 5.64
CA VAL A 13 -0.68 13.98 4.53
C VAL A 13 -0.77 14.77 3.23
N GLN A 14 -1.49 15.90 3.24
CA GLN A 14 -1.65 16.76 2.06
C GLN A 14 -0.31 17.24 1.53
N ARG A 15 0.59 17.74 2.40
CA ARG A 15 1.93 18.17 1.98
C ARG A 15 2.78 17.04 1.43
N SER A 16 2.69 15.84 2.02
CA SER A 16 3.47 14.67 1.60
C SER A 16 3.05 14.17 0.21
N LEU A 17 1.77 14.32 -0.15
CA LEU A 17 1.21 13.86 -1.42
C LEU A 17 1.00 14.97 -2.46
N ALA A 18 1.21 16.25 -2.11
CA ALA A 18 0.85 17.40 -2.94
C ALA A 18 1.38 17.35 -4.39
N ASN A 19 2.58 16.81 -4.58
CA ASN A 19 3.25 16.72 -5.89
C ASN A 19 3.34 15.28 -6.41
N HIS A 20 2.57 14.36 -5.81
CA HIS A 20 2.54 12.96 -6.22
C HIS A 20 1.31 12.70 -7.08
N HIS A 21 1.54 12.49 -8.38
CA HIS A 21 0.48 12.28 -9.38
C HIS A 21 0.65 10.90 -10.03
N PRO A 22 0.34 9.81 -9.32
CA PRO A 22 0.53 8.46 -9.83
C PRO A 22 -0.46 8.17 -10.96
N GLN A 23 -0.06 7.29 -11.89
CA GLN A 23 -0.99 6.70 -12.83
C GLN A 23 -2.02 5.85 -12.05
N PRO A 24 -3.34 6.09 -12.23
CA PRO A 24 -4.36 5.28 -11.57
C PRO A 24 -4.20 3.80 -11.92
N SER A 25 -4.15 2.96 -10.89
CA SER A 25 -4.14 1.51 -10.99
C SER A 25 -5.42 0.95 -10.38
N LEU A 26 -5.86 -0.22 -10.83
CA LEU A 26 -6.92 -0.95 -10.13
C LEU A 26 -6.28 -1.64 -8.92
N LEU A 27 -6.71 -1.24 -7.73
CA LEU A 27 -6.20 -1.79 -6.46
C LEU A 27 -7.09 -2.93 -5.98
N HIS A 28 -6.49 -3.86 -5.24
CA HIS A 28 -7.22 -4.79 -4.38
C HIS A 28 -7.90 -4.02 -3.23
N GLY A 29 -7.21 -3.03 -2.67
CA GLY A 29 -7.74 -2.10 -1.68
C GLY A 29 -7.68 -2.61 -0.24
N ASP A 30 -7.58 -3.92 -0.04
CA ASP A 30 -7.37 -4.56 1.27
C ASP A 30 -6.30 -5.69 1.16
N LEU A 31 -5.12 -5.37 0.63
CA LEU A 31 -4.09 -6.38 0.33
C LEU A 31 -3.16 -6.63 1.53
N TRP A 32 -3.34 -7.77 2.18
CA TRP A 32 -2.49 -8.25 3.27
C TRP A 32 -2.51 -9.79 3.35
N PRO A 33 -1.63 -10.44 4.14
CA PRO A 33 -1.45 -11.89 4.09
C PRO A 33 -2.71 -12.73 4.28
N ALA A 34 -3.67 -12.30 5.11
CA ALA A 34 -4.89 -13.06 5.33
C ALA A 34 -5.83 -13.07 4.10
N ASN A 35 -5.68 -12.08 3.22
CA ASN A 35 -6.46 -11.93 1.99
C ASN A 35 -5.72 -12.50 0.77
N CYS A 36 -4.69 -13.33 0.97
CA CYS A 36 -3.97 -13.98 -0.11
C CYS A 36 -3.64 -15.44 0.21
N ALA A 37 -3.61 -16.28 -0.83
CA ALA A 37 -3.16 -17.67 -0.70
C ALA A 37 -2.40 -18.13 -1.93
N GLY A 38 -1.41 -19.00 -1.72
CA GLY A 38 -0.80 -19.77 -2.80
C GLY A 38 -1.60 -21.02 -3.12
N SER A 39 -1.70 -21.37 -4.40
CA SER A 39 -2.30 -22.63 -4.86
C SER A 39 -1.43 -23.27 -5.94
N ALA A 40 -1.74 -24.52 -6.30
CA ALA A 40 -1.07 -25.23 -7.40
C ALA A 40 -1.22 -24.52 -8.76
N SER A 41 -2.27 -23.69 -8.94
CA SER A 41 -2.52 -22.93 -10.16
C SER A 41 -2.01 -21.48 -10.10
N GLY A 42 -1.37 -21.07 -9.01
CA GLY A 42 -0.91 -19.70 -8.79
C GLY A 42 -1.54 -19.02 -7.57
N PRO A 43 -1.30 -17.71 -7.39
CA PRO A 43 -1.81 -16.96 -6.26
C PRO A 43 -3.31 -16.65 -6.39
N TRP A 44 -3.98 -16.59 -5.24
CA TRP A 44 -5.37 -16.15 -5.08
C TRP A 44 -5.42 -14.95 -4.14
N LEU A 45 -6.32 -14.02 -4.44
CA LEU A 45 -6.61 -12.84 -3.61
C LEU A 45 -8.11 -12.87 -3.26
N PHE A 46 -8.45 -12.48 -2.03
CA PHE A 46 -9.81 -12.56 -1.47
C PHE A 46 -10.21 -11.25 -0.80
N ASP A 47 -11.51 -11.06 -0.58
CA ASP A 47 -12.09 -9.94 0.17
C ASP A 47 -11.59 -8.55 -0.26
N PRO A 48 -11.77 -8.18 -1.55
CA PRO A 48 -11.28 -6.91 -2.04
C PRO A 48 -12.14 -5.73 -1.59
N ALA A 49 -11.49 -4.58 -1.46
CA ALA A 49 -12.08 -3.25 -1.33
C ALA A 49 -11.70 -2.40 -2.55
N CYS A 50 -11.91 -2.91 -3.77
CA CYS A 50 -11.35 -2.36 -5.00
C CYS A 50 -11.69 -0.89 -5.27
N TYR A 51 -10.69 -0.13 -5.71
CA TYR A 51 -10.86 1.21 -6.27
C TYR A 51 -9.71 1.56 -7.23
N TRP A 52 -9.87 2.66 -7.97
CA TRP A 52 -8.81 3.23 -8.79
C TRP A 52 -7.99 4.22 -7.96
N GLY A 53 -6.70 3.97 -7.80
CA GLY A 53 -5.84 4.74 -6.90
C GLY A 53 -4.36 4.59 -7.19
N ASP A 54 -3.53 4.97 -6.21
CA ASP A 54 -2.09 4.73 -6.27
C ASP A 54 -1.76 3.28 -5.90
N ARG A 55 -1.07 2.56 -6.79
CA ARG A 55 -0.61 1.19 -6.56
C ARG A 55 0.26 1.04 -5.29
N GLU A 56 0.88 2.12 -4.84
CA GLU A 56 1.66 2.14 -3.60
C GLU A 56 0.81 1.79 -2.36
N CYS A 57 -0.50 2.04 -2.38
CA CYS A 57 -1.41 1.71 -1.26
C CYS A 57 -1.44 0.21 -0.96
N ASP A 58 -1.66 -0.63 -1.97
CA ASP A 58 -1.70 -2.11 -1.82
C ASP A 58 -0.37 -2.67 -1.29
N LEU A 59 0.74 -1.98 -1.53
CA LEU A 59 2.08 -2.41 -1.12
C LEU A 59 2.52 -1.82 0.21
N ALA A 60 1.86 -0.75 0.68
CA ALA A 60 2.27 -0.02 1.87
C ALA A 60 2.15 -0.90 3.13
N MET A 61 1.09 -1.70 3.22
CA MET A 61 0.81 -2.56 4.37
C MET A 61 1.67 -3.82 4.44
N LEU A 62 2.16 -4.31 3.29
CA LEU A 62 2.93 -5.55 3.21
C LEU A 62 4.22 -5.54 4.08
N ASN A 63 4.82 -4.37 4.32
CA ASN A 63 5.98 -4.16 5.18
C ASN A 63 5.74 -4.60 6.64
N TYR A 64 4.52 -4.42 7.18
CA TYR A 64 4.24 -4.76 8.58
C TYR A 64 4.32 -6.27 8.87
N TYR A 65 4.27 -7.10 7.83
CA TYR A 65 4.27 -8.55 7.95
C TYR A 65 5.70 -9.06 7.74
N ALA A 66 6.45 -9.19 8.83
CA ALA A 66 7.85 -9.62 8.81
C ALA A 66 8.06 -11.02 8.17
N ASP A 67 7.05 -11.88 8.24
CA ASP A 67 7.06 -13.23 7.64
C ASP A 67 6.70 -13.25 6.15
N LEU A 68 6.36 -12.09 5.57
CA LEU A 68 6.04 -12.00 4.15
C LEU A 68 7.28 -12.34 3.30
N PRO A 69 7.18 -13.28 2.34
CA PRO A 69 8.31 -13.59 1.48
C PRO A 69 8.81 -12.35 0.72
N ARG A 70 10.10 -12.05 0.87
CA ARG A 70 10.76 -10.91 0.19
C ARG A 70 10.59 -10.96 -1.34
N GLN A 71 10.40 -12.15 -1.88
CA GLN A 71 10.14 -12.41 -3.29
C GLN A 71 8.87 -11.71 -3.82
N ILE A 72 7.90 -11.38 -2.96
CA ILE A 72 6.70 -10.63 -3.37
C ILE A 72 7.11 -9.21 -3.80
N TYR A 73 7.88 -8.50 -2.98
CA TYR A 73 8.39 -7.17 -3.33
C TYR A 73 9.39 -7.22 -4.49
N GLU A 74 10.29 -8.20 -4.51
CA GLU A 74 11.28 -8.34 -5.60
C GLU A 74 10.61 -8.65 -6.94
N GLY A 75 9.63 -9.56 -6.95
CA GLY A 75 8.87 -9.90 -8.14
C GLY A 75 8.06 -8.71 -8.67
N TYR A 76 7.42 -7.96 -7.77
CA TYR A 76 6.71 -6.74 -8.16
C TYR A 76 7.67 -5.69 -8.73
N HIS A 77 8.80 -5.42 -8.05
CA HIS A 77 9.78 -4.42 -8.47
C HIS A 77 10.49 -4.80 -9.78
N ALA A 78 10.62 -6.10 -10.09
CA ALA A 78 11.19 -6.55 -11.36
C ALA A 78 10.29 -6.24 -12.58
N VAL A 79 8.97 -6.15 -12.38
CA VAL A 79 7.99 -5.87 -13.44
C VAL A 79 7.61 -4.40 -13.48
N TRP A 80 7.33 -3.80 -12.31
CA TRP A 80 6.90 -2.42 -12.19
C TRP A 80 7.58 -1.71 -11.00
N PRO A 81 8.84 -1.28 -11.18
CA PRO A 81 9.64 -0.63 -10.14
C PRO A 81 8.86 0.47 -9.42
N LEU A 82 8.96 0.51 -8.09
CA LEU A 82 8.37 1.60 -7.30
C LEU A 82 9.12 2.91 -7.59
N PRO A 83 8.43 4.04 -7.72
CA PRO A 83 9.11 5.29 -7.99
C PRO A 83 9.86 5.75 -6.74
N GLU A 84 10.85 6.62 -6.97
CA GLU A 84 11.55 7.27 -5.87
C GLU A 84 10.55 7.97 -4.92
N GLY A 85 10.89 8.00 -3.64
CA GLY A 85 10.02 8.60 -2.62
C GLY A 85 9.02 7.64 -1.97
N PHE A 86 8.93 6.37 -2.41
CA PHE A 86 7.96 5.42 -1.84
C PHE A 86 8.13 5.24 -0.34
N SER A 87 9.37 5.15 0.16
CA SER A 87 9.63 4.99 1.60
C SER A 87 9.16 6.19 2.43
N GLN A 88 9.10 7.39 1.84
CA GLN A 88 8.55 8.59 2.47
C GLN A 88 7.02 8.62 2.41
N ARG A 89 6.40 8.08 1.35
CA ARG A 89 4.94 8.01 1.20
C ARG A 89 4.30 6.81 1.92
N GLN A 90 5.05 5.73 2.13
CA GLN A 90 4.54 4.50 2.74
C GLN A 90 3.86 4.72 4.09
N PRO A 91 4.42 5.48 5.06
CA PRO A 91 3.73 5.77 6.32
C PRO A 91 2.41 6.53 6.14
N VAL A 92 2.30 7.38 5.11
CA VAL A 92 1.06 8.10 4.80
C VAL A 92 -0.02 7.13 4.34
N TYR A 93 0.32 6.17 3.48
CA TYR A 93 -0.64 5.13 3.06
C TYR A 93 -1.01 4.18 4.18
N GLN A 94 -0.08 3.88 5.11
CA GLN A 94 -0.38 3.04 6.27
C GLN A 94 -1.42 3.68 7.22
N LEU A 95 -1.48 5.02 7.31
CA LEU A 95 -2.51 5.72 8.09
C LEU A 95 -3.94 5.47 7.56
N TYR A 96 -4.11 5.18 6.28
CA TYR A 96 -5.42 4.88 5.70
C TYR A 96 -6.03 3.56 6.21
N TYR A 97 -5.17 2.62 6.60
CA TYR A 97 -5.55 1.29 7.09
C TYR A 97 -5.62 1.19 8.62
N CYS A 98 -5.29 2.27 9.34
CA CYS A 98 -5.25 2.34 10.80
C CYS A 98 -6.60 2.75 11.42
#